data_AF-A0A535S548-F1
#
_entry.id   AF-A0A535S548-F1
#
_cell.length_a   1.000
_cell.length_b   1.000
_cell.length_c   1.000
_cell.angle_alpha   90.00
_cell.angle_beta   90.00
_cell.angle_gamma   90.00
#
_symmetry.space_group_name_H-M   'P 1'
#
loop_
_entity.id
_entity.type
_entity.pdbx_description
1 polymer ?
#
loop_
_entity_poly.entity_id
_entity_poly.type
_entity_poly.pdbx_seq_one_letter_code
_entity_poly.pdbx_strand_id
1 'polypeptide(L)'
;RQGLLSESTETGYAILRLNALSRQILRKQRDVVIEALPQSLQNSLARSSRAASVAPGLAPEEIGLFQHLRHLRKQLADEQGVPPYIIFTDATLRAMAQQRPQSSSQFAQISGIGSRKLEAYYIPFTREIRAYCEMHDLSMGLSPEPAAKKEAASASTTGPAVPSLTRQITLQMYQDGQSVEDIAGERNLKPSTIISHLAELIEAGEAIDVSALIQPGHYEAIHDALQQVDDEALKPVKELLGDAYSYEEIRLVKALLRQRA
;
A
#
# COMPACT_ATOMS: atom_id res chain seq x y z
N ARG A 1 -22.41 38.36 8.98
CA ARG A 1 -22.20 37.97 7.56
C ARG A 1 -23.07 38.87 6.68
N GLN A 2 -22.53 39.52 5.65
CA GLN A 2 -23.23 40.54 4.84
C GLN A 2 -24.17 39.95 3.74
N GLY A 3 -24.37 38.63 3.70
CA GLY A 3 -25.32 37.98 2.77
C GLY A 3 -24.98 38.11 1.27
N LEU A 4 -23.73 38.45 0.94
CA LEU A 4 -23.32 38.78 -0.43
C LEU A 4 -23.12 37.55 -1.33
N LEU A 5 -23.10 36.34 -0.77
CA LEU A 5 -22.97 35.08 -1.50
C LEU A 5 -24.03 34.10 -0.98
N SER A 6 -24.54 33.26 -1.86
CA SER A 6 -25.44 32.15 -1.50
C SER A 6 -24.67 30.84 -1.50
N GLU A 7 -24.97 29.95 -0.57
CA GLU A 7 -24.40 28.60 -0.50
C GLU A 7 -25.39 27.60 -1.11
N SER A 8 -24.91 26.72 -1.99
CA SER A 8 -25.71 25.64 -2.59
C SER A 8 -25.06 24.30 -2.27
N THR A 9 -25.84 23.37 -1.71
CA THR A 9 -25.40 22.01 -1.34
C THR A 9 -25.92 20.93 -2.30
N GLU A 10 -26.32 21.32 -3.52
CA GLU A 10 -26.94 20.43 -4.53
C GLU A 10 -26.08 19.20 -4.88
N THR A 11 -24.76 19.30 -4.73
CA THR A 11 -23.79 18.23 -5.07
C THR A 11 -23.25 17.51 -3.84
N GLY A 12 -23.81 17.76 -2.64
CA GLY A 12 -23.27 17.26 -1.38
C GLY A 12 -22.07 18.07 -0.84
N TYR A 13 -21.70 19.17 -1.50
CA TYR A 13 -20.62 20.08 -1.09
C TYR A 13 -21.11 21.53 -1.03
N ALA A 14 -20.53 22.31 -0.12
CA ALA A 14 -20.78 23.74 0.02
C ALA A 14 -20.19 24.54 -1.15
N ILE A 15 -20.99 24.80 -2.19
CA ILE A 15 -20.57 25.63 -3.34
C ILE A 15 -21.10 27.05 -3.14
N LEU A 16 -20.20 28.04 -3.20
CA LEU A 16 -20.59 29.45 -3.16
C LEU A 16 -21.04 29.91 -4.55
N ARG A 17 -22.24 30.49 -4.63
CA ARG A 17 -22.82 31.09 -5.83
C ARG A 17 -23.02 32.59 -5.67
N LEU A 18 -22.91 33.30 -6.80
CA LEU A 18 -23.20 34.73 -6.90
C LEU A 18 -24.72 34.96 -6.81
N ASN A 19 -25.13 35.89 -5.95
CA ASN A 19 -26.52 36.33 -5.81
C ASN A 19 -26.71 37.76 -6.35
N ALA A 20 -27.94 38.29 -6.27
CA ALA A 20 -28.25 39.64 -6.76
C ALA A 20 -27.38 40.74 -6.13
N LEU A 21 -27.03 40.61 -4.85
CA LEU A 21 -26.20 41.58 -4.12
C LEU A 21 -24.74 41.52 -4.58
N SER A 22 -24.19 40.33 -4.83
CA SER A 22 -22.83 40.21 -5.41
C SER A 22 -22.70 40.91 -6.77
N ARG A 23 -23.75 40.86 -7.60
CA ARG A 23 -23.73 41.47 -8.93
C ARG A 23 -23.72 43.01 -8.88
N GLN A 24 -24.35 43.61 -7.88
CA GLN A 24 -24.31 45.07 -7.67
C GLN A 24 -22.89 45.55 -7.32
N ILE A 25 -22.15 44.75 -6.56
CA ILE A 25 -20.75 45.03 -6.21
C ILE A 25 -19.85 44.88 -7.43
N LEU A 26 -20.00 43.80 -8.20
CA LEU A 26 -19.24 43.59 -9.43
C LEU A 26 -19.49 44.68 -10.48
N ARG A 27 -20.66 45.32 -10.45
CA ARG A 27 -21.02 46.47 -11.29
C ARG A 27 -20.62 47.83 -10.71
N LYS A 28 -19.85 47.87 -9.60
CA LYS A 28 -19.44 49.09 -8.89
C LYS A 28 -20.62 49.97 -8.41
N GLN A 29 -21.80 49.38 -8.25
CA GLN A 29 -22.99 50.10 -7.76
C GLN A 29 -23.08 50.09 -6.23
N ARG A 30 -22.22 49.31 -5.58
CA ARG A 30 -22.17 49.17 -4.12
C ARG A 30 -20.76 48.84 -3.67
N ASP A 31 -20.24 49.62 -2.74
CA ASP A 31 -18.97 49.35 -2.08
C ASP A 31 -19.14 48.39 -0.91
N VAL A 32 -18.15 47.52 -0.71
CA VAL A 32 -18.10 46.58 0.40
C VAL A 32 -16.95 46.99 1.32
N VAL A 33 -17.30 47.34 2.54
CA VAL A 33 -16.31 47.52 3.61
C VAL A 33 -16.07 46.14 4.23
N ILE A 34 -14.87 45.62 4.02
CA ILE A 34 -14.37 44.44 4.71
C ILE A 34 -13.66 44.94 5.95
N GLU A 35 -14.20 44.60 7.12
CA GLU A 35 -13.54 44.89 8.39
C GLU A 35 -12.19 44.16 8.39
N ALA A 36 -11.10 44.92 8.36
CA ALA A 36 -9.76 44.36 8.37
C ALA A 36 -9.56 43.65 9.71
N LEU A 37 -9.16 42.39 9.66
CA LEU A 37 -8.78 41.65 10.86
C LEU A 37 -7.74 42.47 11.65
N PRO A 38 -7.81 42.52 12.98
CA PRO A 38 -6.82 43.20 13.81
C PRO A 38 -5.39 42.76 13.42
N GLN A 39 -4.45 43.70 13.34
CA GLN A 39 -3.06 43.40 12.94
C GLN A 39 -2.41 42.30 13.79
N SER A 40 -2.83 42.14 15.05
CA SER A 40 -2.41 41.05 15.94
C SER A 40 -2.85 39.66 15.44
N LEU A 41 -4.08 39.55 14.93
CA LEU A 41 -4.59 38.33 14.29
C LEU A 41 -3.96 38.12 12.91
N GLN A 42 -3.69 39.18 12.15
CA GLN A 42 -2.95 39.07 10.89
C GLN A 42 -1.54 38.52 11.12
N ASN A 43 -0.84 39.02 12.15
CA ASN A 43 0.49 38.55 12.54
C ASN A 43 0.48 37.12 13.11
N SER A 44 -0.56 36.73 13.86
CA SER A 44 -0.69 35.35 14.34
C SER A 44 -1.00 34.38 13.21
N LEU A 45 -1.83 34.76 12.23
CA LEU A 45 -2.11 33.97 11.02
C LEU A 45 -0.89 33.90 10.09
N ALA A 46 -0.11 34.98 9.96
CA ALA A 46 1.15 34.99 9.20
C ALA A 46 2.27 34.19 9.90
N ARG A 47 2.32 34.21 11.24
CA ARG A 47 3.20 33.32 12.02
C ARG A 47 2.73 31.88 11.98
N SER A 48 1.42 31.63 11.97
CA SER A 48 0.82 30.30 11.82
C SER A 48 1.05 29.74 10.41
N SER A 49 1.04 30.57 9.36
CA SER A 49 1.37 30.13 8.00
C SER A 49 2.87 29.87 7.81
N ARG A 50 3.75 30.65 8.46
CA ARG A 50 5.19 30.36 8.54
C ARG A 50 5.50 29.14 9.42
N ALA A 51 4.82 28.97 10.55
CA ALA A 51 4.92 27.80 11.41
C ALA A 51 4.21 26.56 10.84
N ALA A 52 3.30 26.73 9.88
CA ALA A 52 2.73 25.63 9.09
C ALA A 52 3.61 25.27 7.88
N SER A 53 4.48 26.19 7.44
CA SER A 53 5.51 25.88 6.43
C SER A 53 6.71 25.11 7.00
N VAL A 54 6.91 25.17 8.31
CA VAL A 54 7.85 24.30 9.04
C VAL A 54 7.01 23.32 9.85
N ALA A 55 6.71 22.17 9.28
CA ALA A 55 5.99 21.12 9.99
C ALA A 55 6.65 20.89 11.38
N PRO A 56 5.96 21.16 12.49
CA PRO A 56 6.53 20.94 13.81
C PRO A 56 6.79 19.44 13.98
N GLY A 57 8.04 19.07 14.28
CA GLY A 57 8.47 17.68 14.46
C GLY A 57 9.08 16.98 13.25
N LEU A 58 9.42 17.71 12.17
CA LEU A 58 10.19 17.17 11.04
C LEU A 58 11.66 17.59 11.10
N ALA A 59 12.56 16.68 10.75
CA ALA A 59 13.96 16.97 10.50
C ALA A 59 14.12 17.91 9.28
N PRO A 60 15.23 18.68 9.17
CA PRO A 60 15.46 19.62 8.06
C PRO A 60 15.30 18.97 6.67
N GLU A 61 15.70 17.71 6.56
CA GLU A 61 15.65 16.90 5.35
C GLU A 61 14.21 16.53 4.96
N GLU A 62 13.39 16.20 5.97
CA GLU A 62 11.97 15.87 5.80
C GLU A 62 11.15 17.11 5.45
N ILE A 63 11.55 18.30 5.95
CA ILE A 63 10.95 19.58 5.57
C ILE A 63 11.17 19.85 4.08
N GLY A 64 12.37 19.59 3.55
CA GLY A 64 12.65 19.76 2.13
C GLY A 64 11.86 18.78 1.26
N LEU A 65 11.81 17.49 1.66
CA LEU A 65 10.98 16.49 0.96
C LEU A 65 9.49 16.89 0.98
N PHE A 66 8.98 17.35 2.11
CA PHE A 66 7.61 17.83 2.24
C PHE A 66 7.29 18.98 1.27
N GLN A 67 8.23 19.89 1.05
CA GLN A 67 8.06 20.99 0.08
C GLN A 67 8.00 20.47 -1.37
N HIS A 68 8.85 19.51 -1.73
CA HIS A 68 8.81 18.84 -3.04
C HIS A 68 7.46 18.14 -3.27
N LEU A 69 6.98 17.36 -2.31
CA LEU A 69 5.70 16.68 -2.42
C LEU A 69 4.52 17.66 -2.48
N ARG A 70 4.62 18.81 -1.81
CA ARG A 70 3.62 19.89 -1.90
C ARG A 70 3.60 20.52 -3.29
N HIS A 71 4.75 20.68 -3.94
CA HIS A 71 4.84 21.17 -5.31
C HIS A 71 4.22 20.17 -6.29
N LEU A 72 4.60 18.89 -6.20
CA LEU A 72 4.05 17.81 -7.03
C LEU A 72 2.52 17.71 -6.90
N ARG A 73 2.01 17.78 -5.67
CA ARG A 73 0.56 17.80 -5.42
C ARG A 73 -0.13 18.96 -6.13
N LYS A 74 0.49 20.14 -6.15
CA LYS A 74 -0.06 21.31 -6.84
C LYS A 74 -0.11 21.08 -8.35
N GLN A 75 0.97 20.56 -8.94
CA GLN A 75 1.01 20.27 -10.38
C GLN A 75 -0.08 19.28 -10.80
N LEU A 76 -0.21 18.15 -10.09
CA LEU A 76 -1.24 17.15 -10.37
C LEU A 76 -2.66 17.69 -10.17
N ALA A 77 -2.83 18.59 -9.21
CA ALA A 77 -4.12 19.24 -8.94
C ALA A 77 -4.50 20.22 -10.04
N ASP A 78 -3.53 21.01 -10.52
CA ASP A 78 -3.70 21.94 -11.64
C ASP A 78 -4.00 21.17 -12.94
N GLU A 79 -3.33 20.04 -13.20
CA GLU A 79 -3.59 19.16 -14.36
C GLU A 79 -5.00 18.54 -14.34
N GLN A 80 -5.49 18.17 -13.16
CA GLN A 80 -6.80 17.54 -12.99
C GLN A 80 -7.92 18.56 -12.75
N GLY A 81 -7.60 19.85 -12.68
CA GLY A 81 -8.57 20.92 -12.43
C GLY A 81 -9.24 20.83 -11.04
N VAL A 82 -8.58 20.22 -10.07
CA VAL A 82 -9.09 20.01 -8.71
C VAL A 82 -8.27 20.77 -7.67
N PRO A 83 -8.84 21.19 -6.54
CA PRO A 83 -8.05 21.77 -5.45
C PRO A 83 -6.96 20.81 -4.90
N PRO A 84 -5.76 21.29 -4.55
CA PRO A 84 -4.63 20.43 -4.12
C PRO A 84 -4.92 19.49 -2.96
N TYR A 85 -5.70 19.92 -1.97
CA TYR A 85 -6.03 19.09 -0.80
C TYR A 85 -6.86 17.85 -1.13
N ILE A 86 -7.50 17.78 -2.30
CA ILE A 86 -8.29 16.63 -2.75
C ILE A 86 -7.38 15.45 -3.10
N ILE A 87 -6.20 15.73 -3.67
CA ILE A 87 -5.21 14.70 -3.99
C ILE A 87 -4.71 14.09 -2.68
N PHE A 88 -4.03 14.88 -1.85
CA PHE A 88 -3.62 14.48 -0.50
C PHE A 88 -3.70 15.64 0.48
N THR A 89 -4.02 15.32 1.74
CA THR A 89 -3.97 16.30 2.84
C THR A 89 -2.53 16.56 3.25
N ASP A 90 -2.28 17.70 3.90
CA ASP A 90 -0.93 18.02 4.43
C ASP A 90 -0.46 16.99 5.47
N ALA A 91 -1.38 16.33 6.19
CA ALA A 91 -1.05 15.25 7.12
C ALA A 91 -0.51 14.00 6.38
N THR A 92 -1.13 13.63 5.26
CA THR A 92 -0.67 12.52 4.41
C THR A 92 0.69 12.84 3.78
N LEU A 93 0.90 14.07 3.28
CA LEU A 93 2.20 14.50 2.74
C LEU A 93 3.31 14.48 3.81
N ARG A 94 2.99 14.87 5.05
CA ARG A 94 3.92 14.79 6.17
C ARG A 94 4.32 13.35 6.46
N ALA A 95 3.34 12.45 6.51
CA ALA A 95 3.61 11.02 6.71
C ALA A 95 4.46 10.42 5.57
N MET A 96 4.24 10.83 4.32
CA MET A 96 5.11 10.46 3.18
C MET A 96 6.54 10.97 3.35
N ALA A 97 6.71 12.20 3.83
CA ALA A 97 8.04 12.77 4.03
C ALA A 97 8.82 12.06 5.15
N GLN A 98 8.12 11.61 6.20
CA GLN A 98 8.71 10.84 7.32
C GLN A 98 9.02 9.40 6.93
N GLN A 99 8.06 8.69 6.31
CA GLN A 99 8.16 7.26 6.04
C GLN A 99 8.85 6.93 4.71
N ARG A 100 8.95 7.91 3.80
CA ARG A 100 9.62 7.80 2.50
C ARG A 100 9.23 6.53 1.72
N PRO A 101 7.93 6.27 1.49
CA PRO A 101 7.45 5.04 0.87
C PRO A 101 8.03 4.84 -0.53
N GLN A 102 8.71 3.71 -0.72
CA GLN A 102 9.29 3.34 -2.02
C GLN A 102 8.55 2.20 -2.72
N SER A 103 7.61 1.57 -2.02
CA SER A 103 6.79 0.48 -2.54
C SER A 103 5.30 0.78 -2.43
N SER A 104 4.51 0.11 -3.26
CA SER A 104 3.06 0.26 -3.27
C SER A 104 2.44 -0.11 -1.92
N SER A 105 2.99 -1.10 -1.22
CA SER A 105 2.50 -1.52 0.10
C SER A 105 2.78 -0.48 1.17
N GLN A 106 3.98 0.09 1.20
CA GLN A 106 4.35 1.18 2.11
C GLN A 106 3.50 2.43 1.84
N PHE A 107 3.24 2.74 0.57
CA PHE A 107 2.36 3.84 0.20
C PHE A 107 0.93 3.60 0.70
N ALA A 108 0.41 2.37 0.61
CA ALA A 108 -0.93 2.02 1.12
C ALA A 108 -1.06 2.13 2.64
N GLN A 109 0.02 1.96 3.39
CA GLN A 109 0.02 2.05 4.86
C GLN A 109 -0.11 3.49 5.37
N ILE A 110 0.06 4.48 4.50
CA ILE A 110 -0.06 5.89 4.87
C ILE A 110 -1.53 6.25 5.07
N SER A 111 -1.81 6.85 6.23
CA SER A 111 -3.15 7.32 6.59
C SER A 111 -3.71 8.32 5.57
N GLY A 112 -4.89 8.00 5.02
CA GLY A 112 -5.57 8.81 4.01
C GLY A 112 -5.37 8.36 2.55
N ILE A 113 -4.67 7.25 2.31
CA ILE A 113 -4.50 6.65 0.98
C ILE A 113 -5.42 5.45 0.82
N GLY A 114 -6.49 5.61 0.03
CA GLY A 114 -7.36 4.50 -0.40
C GLY A 114 -6.87 3.86 -1.71
N SER A 115 -7.43 2.70 -2.07
CA SER A 115 -7.07 1.93 -3.28
C SER A 115 -7.06 2.76 -4.56
N ARG A 116 -8.12 3.55 -4.83
CA ARG A 116 -8.18 4.45 -6.01
C ARG A 116 -7.07 5.50 -6.04
N LYS A 117 -6.70 6.06 -4.88
CA LYS A 117 -5.65 7.08 -4.80
C LYS A 117 -4.27 6.46 -4.93
N LEU A 118 -4.08 5.25 -4.42
CA LEU A 118 -2.86 4.49 -4.59
C LEU A 118 -2.60 4.22 -6.07
N GLU A 119 -3.56 3.65 -6.80
CA GLU A 119 -3.37 3.35 -8.23
C GLU A 119 -3.03 4.59 -9.07
N ALA A 120 -3.70 5.72 -8.80
CA ALA A 120 -3.52 6.95 -9.56
C ALA A 120 -2.23 7.73 -9.19
N TYR A 121 -1.84 7.75 -7.92
CA TYR A 121 -0.82 8.68 -7.42
C TYR A 121 0.43 8.01 -6.82
N TYR A 122 0.46 6.69 -6.66
CA TYR A 122 1.65 5.98 -6.16
C TYR A 122 2.90 6.26 -7.02
N ILE A 123 2.80 6.05 -8.33
CA ILE A 123 3.93 6.19 -9.26
C ILE A 123 4.55 7.60 -9.22
N PRO A 124 3.79 8.70 -9.41
CA PRO A 124 4.39 10.04 -9.43
C PRO A 124 5.01 10.42 -8.09
N PHE A 125 4.36 10.09 -6.97
CA PHE A 125 4.86 10.46 -5.64
C PHE A 125 6.10 9.65 -5.23
N THR A 126 6.11 8.33 -5.43
CA THR A 126 7.27 7.50 -5.11
C THR A 126 8.48 7.85 -5.98
N ARG A 127 8.27 8.25 -7.25
CA ARG A 127 9.34 8.73 -8.12
C ARG A 127 9.99 10.00 -7.58
N GLU A 128 9.19 10.97 -7.15
CA GLU A 128 9.71 12.23 -6.59
C GLU A 128 10.45 11.99 -5.27
N ILE A 129 9.92 11.11 -4.40
CA ILE A 129 10.58 10.72 -3.15
C ILE A 129 11.95 10.10 -3.42
N ARG A 130 12.03 9.19 -4.40
CA ARG A 130 13.30 8.54 -4.78
C ARG A 130 14.31 9.57 -5.29
N ALA A 131 13.89 10.45 -6.21
CA ALA A 131 14.77 11.48 -6.77
C ALA A 131 15.32 12.42 -5.69
N TYR A 132 14.48 12.80 -4.71
CA TYR A 132 14.91 13.64 -3.61
C TYR A 132 15.89 12.93 -2.66
N CYS A 133 15.66 11.64 -2.37
CA CYS A 133 16.60 10.84 -1.57
C CYS A 133 17.97 10.69 -2.25
N GLU A 134 18.00 10.52 -3.57
CA GLU A 134 19.24 10.43 -4.37
C GLU A 134 20.01 11.76 -4.39
N MET A 135 19.31 12.91 -4.40
CA MET A 135 19.94 14.23 -4.50
C MET A 135 20.56 14.75 -3.20
N HIS A 136 20.07 14.29 -2.05
CA HIS A 136 20.45 14.83 -0.74
C HIS A 136 21.36 13.91 0.09
N ASP A 137 21.92 12.84 -0.51
CA ASP A 137 22.79 11.84 0.17
C ASP A 137 22.22 11.35 1.52
N LEU A 138 20.89 11.31 1.60
CA LEU A 138 20.18 10.85 2.77
C LEU A 138 20.36 9.34 2.85
N SER A 139 21.01 8.86 3.92
CA SER A 139 21.07 7.43 4.24
C SER A 139 19.69 6.82 4.02
N MET A 140 19.58 5.96 3.01
CA MET A 140 18.38 5.19 2.73
C MET A 140 18.09 4.41 4.01
N GLY A 141 17.13 4.89 4.80
CA GLY A 141 16.65 4.23 5.99
C GLY A 141 16.17 2.84 5.59
N LEU A 142 17.06 1.86 5.83
CA LEU A 142 16.96 0.42 5.60
C LEU A 142 16.94 -0.01 4.12
N SER A 143 18.17 -0.22 3.62
CA SER A 143 18.66 -1.09 2.54
C SER A 143 17.92 -1.20 1.20
N PRO A 144 18.67 -1.18 0.08
CA PRO A 144 18.12 -1.36 -1.25
C PRO A 144 17.81 -2.83 -1.50
N GLU A 145 16.56 -3.16 -1.77
CA GLU A 145 16.25 -4.29 -2.65
C GLU A 145 15.80 -3.69 -4.00
N PRO A 146 16.56 -3.93 -5.08
CA PRO A 146 16.26 -3.36 -6.38
C PRO A 146 15.04 -4.04 -6.99
N ALA A 147 14.22 -3.19 -7.62
CA ALA A 147 13.10 -3.48 -8.49
C ALA A 147 13.21 -4.77 -9.34
N ALA A 148 12.16 -5.61 -9.30
CA ALA A 148 11.46 -6.29 -10.42
C ALA A 148 10.81 -7.59 -9.90
N LYS A 149 9.53 -7.96 -10.08
CA LYS A 149 8.39 -7.51 -10.89
C LYS A 149 7.08 -8.11 -10.28
N LYS A 150 5.97 -7.37 -10.45
CA LYS A 150 4.54 -7.75 -10.65
C LYS A 150 4.27 -9.24 -11.02
N GLU A 151 3.14 -9.90 -10.77
CA GLU A 151 1.72 -9.50 -10.72
C GLU A 151 0.87 -10.74 -10.31
N ALA A 152 -0.40 -10.52 -9.96
CA ALA A 152 -1.38 -11.59 -9.80
C ALA A 152 -1.74 -12.26 -11.14
N ALA A 153 -1.96 -13.58 -11.07
CA ALA A 153 -2.67 -14.47 -12.00
C ALA A 153 -1.97 -15.00 -13.28
N SER A 154 -1.66 -16.31 -13.19
CA SER A 154 -1.76 -17.35 -14.22
C SER A 154 -0.59 -17.63 -15.19
N ALA A 155 -0.31 -18.95 -15.28
CA ALA A 155 0.38 -19.71 -16.32
C ALA A 155 1.91 -19.54 -16.51
N SER A 156 2.63 -20.63 -16.19
CA SER A 156 3.76 -21.27 -16.90
C SER A 156 4.91 -20.35 -17.42
N THR A 157 6.21 -20.63 -17.25
CA THR A 157 6.93 -21.89 -17.47
C THR A 157 8.39 -21.71 -17.00
N THR A 158 8.98 -22.77 -16.43
CA THR A 158 10.40 -23.20 -16.49
C THR A 158 11.54 -22.32 -15.96
N GLY A 159 12.26 -22.86 -14.96
CA GLY A 159 13.72 -22.73 -14.86
C GLY A 159 14.24 -22.41 -13.46
N PRO A 160 15.33 -23.04 -12.97
CA PRO A 160 15.47 -23.43 -11.56
C PRO A 160 16.33 -22.49 -10.68
N ALA A 161 16.15 -22.71 -9.37
CA ALA A 161 17.14 -22.63 -8.30
C ALA A 161 17.72 -21.25 -7.92
N VAL A 162 16.93 -20.46 -7.18
CA VAL A 162 17.33 -19.94 -5.85
C VAL A 162 16.05 -19.77 -5.01
N PRO A 163 15.92 -20.37 -3.81
CA PRO A 163 14.83 -20.04 -2.90
C PRO A 163 14.91 -18.55 -2.58
N SER A 164 13.83 -17.80 -2.76
CA SER A 164 13.84 -16.39 -2.37
C SER A 164 14.21 -16.27 -0.89
N LEU A 165 14.95 -15.22 -0.50
CA LEU A 165 15.37 -14.96 0.88
C LEU A 165 14.17 -15.00 1.85
N THR A 166 12.99 -14.60 1.38
CA THR A 166 11.71 -14.67 2.10
C THR A 166 11.26 -16.10 2.42
N ARG A 167 11.53 -17.06 1.53
CA ARG A 167 11.20 -18.49 1.73
C ARG A 167 12.17 -19.12 2.73
N GLN A 168 13.46 -18.84 2.62
CA GLN A 168 14.47 -19.35 3.57
C GLN A 168 14.22 -18.89 5.02
N ILE A 169 13.78 -17.65 5.24
CA ILE A 169 13.36 -17.20 6.57
C ILE A 169 12.18 -18.04 7.10
N THR A 170 11.23 -18.39 6.23
CA THR A 170 10.12 -19.31 6.59
C THR A 170 10.63 -20.67 7.00
N LEU A 171 11.58 -21.22 6.23
CA LEU A 171 12.18 -22.53 6.50
C LEU A 171 12.87 -22.55 7.86
N GLN A 172 13.68 -21.53 8.14
CA GLN A 172 14.44 -21.44 9.38
C GLN A 172 13.51 -21.37 10.60
N MET A 173 12.49 -20.51 10.56
CA MET A 173 11.51 -20.37 11.63
C MET A 173 10.69 -21.66 11.85
N TYR A 174 10.39 -22.40 10.78
CA TYR A 174 9.71 -23.69 10.87
C TYR A 174 10.62 -24.79 11.44
N GLN A 175 11.91 -24.80 11.06
CA GLN A 175 12.92 -25.71 11.62
C GLN A 175 13.21 -25.42 13.10
N ASP A 176 13.07 -24.16 13.52
CA ASP A 176 13.16 -23.74 14.92
C ASP A 176 11.94 -24.19 15.76
N GLY A 177 10.99 -24.92 15.14
CA GLY A 177 9.85 -25.54 15.81
C GLY A 177 8.64 -24.61 15.99
N GLN A 178 8.61 -23.46 15.31
CA GLN A 178 7.45 -22.56 15.35
C GLN A 178 6.30 -23.11 14.49
N SER A 179 5.07 -22.89 14.94
CA SER A 179 3.87 -23.25 14.18
C SER A 179 3.68 -22.33 12.98
N VAL A 180 2.94 -22.79 11.96
CA VAL A 180 2.64 -21.97 10.77
C VAL A 180 1.89 -20.69 11.15
N GLU A 181 1.04 -20.75 12.16
CA GLU A 181 0.28 -19.62 12.71
C GLU A 181 1.18 -18.61 13.40
N ASP A 182 2.16 -19.07 14.19
CA ASP A 182 3.12 -18.19 14.88
C ASP A 182 4.05 -17.51 13.88
N ILE A 183 4.55 -18.26 12.89
CA ILE A 183 5.39 -17.72 11.81
C ILE A 183 4.59 -16.68 11.00
N ALA A 184 3.31 -16.94 10.75
CA ALA A 184 2.42 -16.00 10.09
C ALA A 184 2.27 -14.70 10.92
N GLY A 185 2.06 -14.82 12.24
CA GLY A 185 1.95 -13.68 13.15
C GLY A 185 3.23 -12.86 13.25
N GLU A 186 4.37 -13.50 13.47
CA GLU A 186 5.67 -12.85 13.65
C GLU A 186 6.15 -12.16 12.37
N ARG A 187 5.83 -12.75 11.21
CA ARG A 187 6.19 -12.18 9.90
C ARG A 187 5.10 -11.29 9.31
N ASN A 188 3.97 -11.12 10.00
CA ASN A 188 2.80 -10.38 9.53
C ASN A 188 2.32 -10.84 8.14
N LEU A 189 2.36 -12.15 7.92
CA LEU A 189 1.94 -12.85 6.71
C LEU A 189 0.67 -13.66 6.97
N LYS A 190 0.00 -14.10 5.91
CA LYS A 190 -1.12 -15.03 6.05
C LYS A 190 -0.60 -16.47 6.18
N PRO A 191 -1.25 -17.34 6.97
CA PRO A 191 -0.91 -18.77 7.05
C PRO A 191 -0.84 -19.45 5.68
N SER A 192 -1.77 -19.11 4.79
CA SER A 192 -1.80 -19.60 3.40
C SER A 192 -0.53 -19.27 2.59
N THR A 193 0.12 -18.15 2.89
CA THR A 193 1.38 -17.74 2.23
C THR A 193 2.55 -18.53 2.77
N ILE A 194 2.58 -18.80 4.08
CA ILE A 194 3.58 -19.67 4.71
C ILE A 194 3.50 -21.07 4.13
N ILE A 195 2.29 -21.63 4.02
CA ILE A 195 2.06 -22.95 3.41
C ILE A 195 2.52 -22.99 1.95
N SER A 196 2.30 -21.89 1.21
CA SER A 196 2.79 -21.77 -0.17
C SER A 196 4.31 -21.77 -0.24
N HIS A 197 4.99 -21.03 0.66
CA HIS A 197 6.45 -21.03 0.73
C HIS A 197 7.00 -22.42 1.09
N LEU A 198 6.38 -23.11 2.06
CA LEU A 198 6.78 -24.46 2.45
C LEU A 198 6.61 -25.44 1.28
N ALA A 199 5.50 -25.38 0.55
CA ALA A 199 5.29 -26.20 -0.64
C ALA A 199 6.38 -25.97 -1.71
N GLU A 200 6.71 -24.71 -2.00
CA GLU A 200 7.76 -24.38 -2.96
C GLU A 200 9.16 -24.81 -2.50
N LEU A 201 9.44 -24.78 -1.19
CA LEU A 201 10.71 -25.25 -0.63
C LEU A 201 10.84 -26.78 -0.69
N ILE A 202 9.73 -27.50 -0.50
CA ILE A 202 9.66 -28.95 -0.66
C ILE A 202 9.93 -29.32 -2.12
N GLU A 203 9.28 -28.64 -3.07
CA GLU A 203 9.55 -28.82 -4.51
C GLU A 203 11.02 -28.49 -4.86
N ALA A 204 11.64 -27.55 -4.14
CA ALA A 204 13.05 -27.20 -4.31
C ALA A 204 14.04 -28.22 -3.71
N GLY A 205 13.54 -29.27 -3.03
CA GLY A 205 14.36 -30.35 -2.49
C GLY A 205 14.70 -30.22 -1.00
N GLU A 206 14.17 -29.23 -0.29
CA GLU A 206 14.39 -29.09 1.15
C GLU A 206 13.62 -30.16 1.94
N ALA A 207 14.26 -30.73 2.96
CA ALA A 207 13.64 -31.73 3.83
C ALA A 207 12.78 -31.03 4.90
N ILE A 208 11.49 -30.85 4.60
CA ILE A 208 10.51 -30.25 5.52
C ILE A 208 9.53 -31.33 5.96
N ASP A 209 9.41 -31.51 7.28
CA ASP A 209 8.37 -32.37 7.84
C ASP A 209 7.03 -31.62 7.86
N VAL A 210 6.13 -31.98 6.95
CA VAL A 210 4.76 -31.44 6.88
C VAL A 210 3.71 -32.40 7.41
N SER A 211 4.13 -33.52 8.02
CA SER A 211 3.19 -34.49 8.61
C SER A 211 2.36 -33.87 9.74
N ALA A 212 2.91 -32.89 10.47
CA ALA A 212 2.20 -32.12 11.49
C ALA A 212 1.16 -31.13 10.91
N LEU A 213 1.25 -30.80 9.61
CA LEU A 213 0.36 -29.84 8.94
C LEU A 213 -0.78 -30.51 8.18
N ILE A 214 -0.76 -31.83 8.07
CA ILE A 214 -1.78 -32.62 7.35
C ILE A 214 -2.52 -33.46 8.38
N GLN A 215 -3.86 -33.41 8.36
CA GLN A 215 -4.66 -34.25 9.24
C GLN A 215 -4.34 -35.75 9.03
N PRO A 216 -4.29 -36.56 10.11
CA PRO A 216 -4.01 -37.99 10.00
C PRO A 216 -5.07 -38.68 9.13
N GLY A 217 -4.63 -39.38 8.09
CA GLY A 217 -5.49 -40.04 7.09
C GLY A 217 -5.82 -39.18 5.86
N HIS A 218 -5.59 -37.85 5.89
CA HIS A 218 -5.80 -37.02 4.70
C HIS A 218 -4.71 -37.21 3.64
N TYR A 219 -3.50 -37.56 4.07
CA TYR A 219 -2.37 -37.80 3.16
C TYR A 219 -2.69 -38.87 2.11
N GLU A 220 -3.17 -40.04 2.54
CA GLU A 220 -3.46 -41.17 1.62
C GLU A 220 -4.59 -40.82 0.65
N ALA A 221 -5.66 -40.21 1.15
CA ALA A 221 -6.78 -39.81 0.30
C ALA A 221 -6.37 -38.78 -0.77
N ILE A 222 -5.57 -37.77 -0.39
CA ILE A 222 -5.07 -36.75 -1.31
C ILE A 222 -4.08 -37.35 -2.31
N HIS A 223 -3.21 -38.26 -1.86
CA HIS A 223 -2.26 -38.96 -2.71
C HIS A 223 -2.98 -39.77 -3.80
N ASP A 224 -3.99 -40.55 -3.43
CA ASP A 224 -4.76 -41.36 -4.39
C ASP A 224 -5.55 -40.48 -5.38
N ALA A 225 -6.08 -39.35 -4.91
CA ALA A 225 -6.75 -38.38 -5.76
C ALA A 225 -5.80 -37.71 -6.76
N LEU A 226 -4.55 -37.41 -6.36
CA LEU A 226 -3.51 -36.85 -7.23
C LEU A 226 -3.02 -37.86 -8.28
N GLN A 227 -3.09 -39.17 -8.00
CA GLN A 227 -2.78 -40.20 -9.02
C GLN A 227 -3.88 -40.39 -10.07
N GLN A 228 -5.13 -40.09 -9.72
CA GLN A 228 -6.29 -40.26 -10.61
C GLN A 228 -6.51 -39.07 -11.55
N VAL A 229 -5.91 -37.91 -11.26
CA VAL A 229 -6.20 -36.64 -11.94
C VAL A 229 -4.91 -35.98 -12.41
N ASP A 230 -4.94 -35.34 -13.58
CA ASP A 230 -3.77 -34.67 -14.15
C ASP A 230 -3.19 -33.63 -13.17
N ASP A 231 -1.89 -33.79 -12.91
CA ASP A 231 -1.13 -33.24 -11.79
C ASP A 231 -0.79 -31.74 -11.94
N GLU A 232 -1.49 -31.03 -12.82
CA GLU A 232 -1.26 -29.61 -13.11
C GLU A 232 -2.15 -28.70 -12.26
N ALA A 233 -3.43 -29.06 -12.04
CA ALA A 233 -4.41 -28.17 -11.41
C ALA A 233 -4.91 -28.68 -10.04
N LEU A 234 -4.98 -27.79 -9.06
CA LEU A 234 -5.50 -28.10 -7.70
C LEU A 234 -7.02 -28.22 -7.65
N LYS A 235 -7.73 -27.63 -8.64
CA LYS A 235 -9.19 -27.55 -8.65
C LYS A 235 -9.87 -28.91 -8.91
N PRO A 236 -9.45 -29.71 -9.91
CA PRO A 236 -10.01 -31.05 -10.13
C PRO A 236 -9.85 -31.99 -8.94
N VAL A 237 -8.67 -31.96 -8.29
CA VAL A 237 -8.37 -32.76 -7.10
C VAL A 237 -9.27 -32.35 -5.93
N LYS A 238 -9.47 -31.05 -5.73
CA LYS A 238 -10.40 -30.52 -4.72
C LYS A 238 -11.86 -30.92 -4.99
N GLU A 239 -12.28 -30.94 -6.25
CA GLU A 239 -13.64 -31.37 -6.62
C GLU A 239 -13.86 -32.88 -6.34
N LEU A 240 -12.83 -33.71 -6.50
CA LEU A 240 -12.89 -35.15 -6.21
C LEU A 240 -12.90 -35.46 -4.71
N LEU A 241 -12.11 -34.72 -3.94
CA LEU A 241 -11.98 -34.87 -2.50
C LEU A 241 -13.11 -34.18 -1.71
N GLY A 242 -13.75 -33.17 -2.30
CA GLY A 242 -14.82 -32.40 -1.67
C GLY A 242 -14.36 -31.43 -0.58
N ASP A 243 -15.28 -30.96 0.24
CA ASP A 243 -15.04 -29.89 1.22
C ASP A 243 -14.26 -30.34 2.47
N ALA A 244 -14.08 -31.65 2.67
CA ALA A 244 -13.38 -32.20 3.83
C ALA A 244 -11.86 -31.93 3.85
N TYR A 245 -11.26 -31.56 2.72
CA TYR A 245 -9.81 -31.39 2.55
C TYR A 245 -9.44 -29.96 2.20
N SER A 246 -8.49 -29.34 2.89
CA SER A 246 -8.08 -27.96 2.58
C SER A 246 -7.27 -27.89 1.29
N TYR A 247 -7.37 -26.76 0.57
CA TYR A 247 -6.48 -26.46 -0.57
C TYR A 247 -5.00 -26.45 -0.14
N GLU A 248 -4.74 -26.15 1.12
CA GLU A 248 -3.42 -26.11 1.73
C GLU A 248 -2.81 -27.51 1.85
N GLU A 249 -3.59 -28.47 2.37
CA GLU A 249 -3.17 -29.87 2.49
C GLU A 249 -2.90 -30.49 1.12
N ILE A 250 -3.78 -30.24 0.15
CA ILE A 250 -3.62 -30.73 -1.24
C ILE A 250 -2.32 -30.20 -1.86
N ARG A 251 -2.00 -28.92 -1.61
CA ARG A 251 -0.78 -28.28 -2.13
C ARG A 251 0.49 -28.88 -1.51
N LEU A 252 0.49 -29.16 -0.21
CA LEU A 252 1.63 -29.76 0.48
C LEU A 252 1.91 -31.20 0.03
N VAL A 253 0.87 -32.03 -0.08
CA VAL A 253 1.01 -33.42 -0.56
C VAL A 253 1.51 -33.45 -2.00
N LYS A 254 1.00 -32.58 -2.86
CA LYS A 254 1.47 -32.43 -4.24
C LYS A 254 2.95 -32.07 -4.32
N ALA A 255 3.40 -31.11 -3.50
CA ALA A 255 4.80 -30.73 -3.44
C ALA A 255 5.70 -31.91 -3.01
N LEU A 256 5.29 -32.67 -2.00
CA LEU A 256 6.01 -33.87 -1.55
C LEU A 256 6.13 -34.94 -2.64
N LEU A 257 5.07 -35.14 -3.43
CA LEU A 257 5.10 -36.08 -4.55
C LEU A 257 6.08 -35.65 -5.63
N ARG A 258 6.10 -34.37 -5.97
CA ARG A 258 7.05 -33.80 -6.95
C ARG A 258 8.49 -33.81 -6.49
N GLN A 259 8.76 -33.74 -5.19
CA GLN A 259 10.11 -33.90 -4.63
C GLN A 259 10.61 -35.36 -4.74
N ARG A 260 9.70 -36.34 -4.70
CA ARG A 260 10.01 -37.78 -4.70
C ARG A 260 9.98 -38.42 -6.09
N ALA A 261 9.41 -37.75 -7.09
CA ALA A 261 9.34 -38.17 -8.49
C ALA A 261 10.64 -37.89 -9.25
#